data_AF-A0A6N3GQ15-F1
#
_entry.id   AF-A0A6N3GQ15-F1
#
_cell.length_a   1.000
_cell.length_b   1.000
_cell.length_c   1.000
_cell.angle_alpha   90.00
_cell.angle_beta   90.00
_cell.angle_gamma   90.00
#
_symmetry.space_group_name_H-M   'P 1'
#
loop_
_entity.id
_entity.type
_entity.pdbx_description
1 polymer ?
#
loop_
_entity_poly.entity_id
_entity_poly.type
_entity_poly.pdbx_seq_one_letter_code
_entity_poly.pdbx_strand_id
1 'polypeptide(L)'
;MNNFLINNSTNYTNTNLINIDSTNKITNKSSSDEITTSELSSSIKLDSDKENILNKINANDAFNKTLDETDFSSKEERINLILEYGRITNQMRYQGYNVPDFDLDNSDSKTSSFLPFISEMKEFSKTHFSTGDHLVSSDAFFNFCDKFQENLKKYDCF
;
A
#
# COMPACT_ATOMS: atom_id res chain seq x y z
N MET A 1 15.45 -11.67 -22.88
CA MET A 1 15.61 -10.54 -21.95
C MET A 1 14.38 -9.67 -22.09
N ASN A 2 13.44 -9.75 -21.15
CA ASN A 2 12.26 -8.90 -21.15
C ASN A 2 12.56 -7.69 -20.26
N ASN A 3 12.65 -6.51 -20.86
CA ASN A 3 12.73 -5.24 -20.14
C ASN A 3 11.37 -4.98 -19.49
N PHE A 4 11.31 -5.00 -18.16
CA PHE A 4 10.21 -4.40 -17.43
C PHE A 4 10.35 -2.88 -17.53
N LEU A 5 9.49 -2.26 -18.35
CA LEU A 5 9.25 -0.82 -18.33
C LEU A 5 8.40 -0.52 -17.10
N ILE A 6 9.01 0.16 -16.12
CA ILE A 6 8.26 0.85 -15.05
C ILE A 6 7.77 2.16 -15.69
N ASN A 7 6.52 2.18 -16.15
CA ASN A 7 5.87 3.42 -16.51
C ASN A 7 5.51 4.16 -15.22
N ASN A 8 6.08 5.36 -15.05
CA ASN A 8 5.74 6.26 -13.95
C ASN A 8 4.22 6.51 -13.95
N SER A 9 3.60 6.06 -12.87
CA SER A 9 2.19 6.24 -12.53
C SER A 9 1.75 7.70 -12.66
N THR A 10 0.54 7.86 -13.20
CA THR A 10 -0.27 9.06 -13.09
C THR A 10 -0.29 9.54 -11.62
N ASN A 11 0.15 10.77 -11.37
CA ASN A 11 0.17 11.35 -10.03
C ASN A 11 -1.27 11.66 -9.56
N TYR A 12 -1.95 10.69 -8.95
CA TYR A 12 -3.14 10.97 -8.17
C TYR A 12 -2.71 11.57 -6.83
N THR A 13 -2.79 12.89 -6.69
CA THR A 13 -2.67 13.55 -5.39
C THR A 13 -3.92 13.23 -4.56
N ASN A 14 -3.79 13.12 -3.23
CA ASN A 14 -4.91 12.86 -2.29
C ASN A 14 -6.13 13.78 -2.51
N THR A 15 -5.91 14.99 -3.02
CA THR A 15 -6.95 15.95 -3.39
C THR A 15 -7.86 15.51 -4.54
N ASN A 16 -7.41 14.58 -5.41
CA ASN A 16 -8.16 14.12 -6.57
C ASN A 16 -9.18 13.00 -6.23
N LEU A 17 -9.06 12.36 -5.07
CA LEU A 17 -9.91 11.23 -4.67
C LEU A 17 -11.13 11.66 -3.84
N ILE A 18 -11.04 12.81 -3.14
CA ILE A 18 -12.12 13.35 -2.33
C ILE A 18 -13.13 14.06 -3.23
N ASN A 19 -14.20 13.36 -3.65
CA ASN A 19 -15.40 14.05 -4.14
C ASN A 19 -16.09 14.64 -2.91
N ILE A 20 -15.92 15.94 -2.68
CA ILE A 20 -16.82 16.67 -1.80
C ILE A 20 -18.12 16.85 -2.56
N ASP A 21 -19.05 15.89 -2.44
CA ASP A 21 -20.44 16.14 -2.80
C ASP A 21 -21.02 17.15 -1.81
N SER A 22 -20.72 18.43 -2.07
CA SER A 22 -21.39 19.56 -1.43
C SER A 22 -22.79 19.70 -2.02
N THR A 23 -23.67 18.71 -1.86
CA THR A 23 -25.10 18.93 -2.07
C THR A 23 -25.71 19.63 -0.86
N ASN A 24 -25.11 20.73 -0.41
CA ASN A 24 -25.85 21.76 0.30
C ASN A 24 -26.37 22.71 -0.76
N LYS A 25 -27.60 22.44 -1.19
CA LYS A 25 -28.42 23.36 -1.97
C LYS A 25 -28.65 24.60 -1.12
N ILE A 26 -27.72 25.56 -1.15
CA ILE A 26 -27.91 26.88 -0.55
C ILE A 26 -28.96 27.59 -1.39
N THR A 27 -30.24 27.41 -1.04
CA THR A 27 -31.26 28.38 -1.42
C THR A 27 -30.97 29.63 -0.61
N ASN A 28 -30.34 30.63 -1.24
CA ASN A 28 -30.17 31.96 -0.68
C ASN A 28 -31.56 32.52 -0.32
N LYS A 29 -31.90 32.47 0.97
CA LYS A 29 -32.93 33.31 1.57
C LYS A 29 -32.28 34.05 2.73
N SER A 30 -32.16 35.35 2.52
CA SER A 30 -31.62 36.33 3.46
C SER A 30 -32.38 36.32 4.78
N SER A 31 -31.68 36.18 5.91
CA SER A 31 -31.66 37.13 7.03
C SER A 31 -30.93 36.52 8.22
N SER A 32 -29.94 37.26 8.75
CA SER A 32 -29.39 37.22 10.11
C SER A 32 -29.87 36.06 10.99
N ASP A 33 -29.04 35.05 11.20
CA ASP A 33 -29.04 34.22 12.41
C ASP A 33 -27.65 33.59 12.61
N GLU A 34 -27.25 33.48 13.87
CA GLU A 34 -25.96 33.00 14.37
C GLU A 34 -25.41 31.80 13.60
N ILE A 35 -24.16 31.90 13.14
CA ILE A 35 -23.39 30.74 12.67
C ILE A 35 -23.06 29.89 13.90
N THR A 36 -24.02 29.06 14.30
CA THR A 36 -23.73 27.86 15.06
C THR A 36 -22.87 26.99 14.17
N THR A 37 -21.60 26.84 14.53
CA THR A 37 -20.69 25.84 13.97
C THR A 37 -21.29 24.47 14.25
N SER A 38 -22.20 24.04 13.39
CA SER A 38 -22.63 22.65 13.29
C SER A 38 -21.37 21.82 13.14
N GLU A 39 -21.02 21.07 14.18
CA GLU A 39 -19.97 20.07 14.16
C GLU A 39 -20.13 19.23 12.89
N LEU A 40 -19.20 19.38 11.94
CA LEU A 40 -19.07 18.51 10.79
C LEU A 40 -18.55 17.16 11.29
N SER A 41 -19.41 16.41 11.97
CA SER A 41 -19.16 15.01 12.35
C SER A 41 -19.59 14.04 11.24
N SER A 42 -19.64 14.50 10.00
CA SER A 42 -19.82 13.63 8.84
C SER A 42 -18.49 12.96 8.51
N SER A 43 -18.28 11.73 9.00
CA SER A 43 -17.26 10.84 8.44
C SER A 43 -17.56 10.69 6.95
N ILE A 44 -16.76 11.34 6.11
CA ILE A 44 -16.86 11.20 4.65
C ILE A 44 -16.46 9.75 4.34
N LYS A 45 -17.45 8.89 4.08
CA LYS A 45 -17.20 7.54 3.59
C LYS A 45 -16.76 7.65 2.13
N LEU A 46 -15.59 7.12 1.82
CA LEU A 46 -15.15 7.00 0.45
C LEU A 46 -15.92 5.87 -0.23
N ASP A 47 -16.01 5.93 -1.55
CA ASP A 47 -16.47 4.80 -2.34
C ASP A 47 -15.42 3.67 -2.25
N SER A 48 -15.83 2.40 -2.29
CA SER A 48 -14.93 1.25 -2.12
C SER A 48 -13.78 1.24 -3.12
N ASP A 49 -13.99 1.70 -4.35
CA ASP A 49 -12.92 1.77 -5.36
C ASP A 49 -11.87 2.82 -4.97
N LYS A 50 -12.31 3.92 -4.37
CA LYS A 50 -11.43 4.99 -3.88
C LYS A 50 -10.67 4.57 -2.62
N GLU A 51 -11.31 3.83 -1.72
CA GLU A 51 -10.64 3.22 -0.55
C GLU A 51 -9.55 2.24 -1.00
N ASN A 52 -9.84 1.42 -2.01
CA ASN A 52 -8.88 0.48 -2.59
C ASN A 52 -7.67 1.20 -3.21
N ILE A 53 -7.90 2.22 -4.04
CA ILE A 53 -6.84 3.03 -4.65
C ILE A 53 -6.00 3.73 -3.58
N LEU A 54 -6.65 4.35 -2.58
CA LEU A 54 -5.95 5.03 -1.49
C LEU A 54 -5.09 4.05 -0.69
N ASN A 55 -5.59 2.86 -0.39
CA ASN A 55 -4.82 1.83 0.31
C ASN A 55 -3.59 1.40 -0.50
N LYS A 56 -3.70 1.24 -1.83
CA LYS A 56 -2.54 0.92 -2.69
C LYS A 56 -1.49 2.03 -2.72
N ILE A 57 -1.92 3.30 -2.77
CA ILE A 57 -1.01 4.46 -2.68
C ILE A 57 -0.28 4.45 -1.34
N ASN A 58 -1.03 4.35 -0.23
CA ASN A 58 -0.46 4.34 1.12
C ASN A 58 0.49 3.15 1.33
N ALA A 59 0.16 1.97 0.80
CA ALA A 59 1.01 0.80 0.88
C ALA A 59 2.31 0.97 0.08
N ASN A 60 2.25 1.59 -1.10
CA ASN A 60 3.45 1.91 -1.87
C ASN A 60 4.33 2.93 -1.15
N ASP A 61 3.74 3.94 -0.52
CA ASP A 61 4.47 4.92 0.30
C ASP A 61 5.11 4.25 1.52
N ALA A 62 4.38 3.36 2.21
CA ALA A 62 4.91 2.57 3.32
C ALA A 62 6.06 1.64 2.89
N PHE A 63 5.97 1.05 1.70
CA PHE A 63 7.03 0.21 1.14
C PHE A 63 8.30 1.03 0.88
N ASN A 64 8.17 2.17 0.20
CA ASN A 64 9.29 3.07 -0.07
C ASN A 64 9.90 3.64 1.22
N LYS A 65 9.07 4.03 2.18
CA LYS A 65 9.51 4.49 3.51
C LYS A 65 10.30 3.41 4.23
N THR A 66 9.86 2.16 4.16
CA THR A 66 10.56 1.02 4.77
C THR A 66 11.93 0.80 4.13
N LEU A 67 12.03 0.91 2.80
CA LEU A 67 13.32 0.84 2.12
C LEU A 67 14.26 1.98 2.54
N ASP A 68 13.73 3.19 2.73
CA ASP A 68 14.55 4.33 3.13
C ASP A 68 14.96 4.28 4.62
N GLU A 69 14.22 3.57 5.46
CA GLU A 69 14.52 3.31 6.89
C GLU A 69 15.33 2.02 7.13
N THR A 70 15.64 1.28 6.06
CA THR A 70 16.46 0.09 6.13
C THR A 70 17.91 0.48 5.86
N ASP A 71 18.79 0.16 6.81
CA ASP A 71 20.23 0.43 6.69
C ASP A 71 20.87 -0.55 5.72
N PHE A 72 20.82 -0.23 4.44
CA PHE A 72 21.51 -0.98 3.40
C PHE A 72 22.99 -0.60 3.35
N SER A 73 23.86 -1.60 3.30
CA SER A 73 25.30 -1.41 3.09
C SER A 73 25.62 -0.98 1.65
N SER A 74 24.71 -1.21 0.71
CA SER A 74 24.87 -0.84 -0.70
C SER A 74 23.53 -0.70 -1.44
N LYS A 75 23.57 -0.07 -2.62
CA LYS A 75 22.43 -0.05 -3.56
C LYS A 75 22.05 -1.45 -4.05
N GLU A 76 23.03 -2.33 -4.19
CA GLU A 76 22.82 -3.72 -4.64
C GLU A 76 22.00 -4.50 -3.62
N GLU A 77 22.27 -4.32 -2.33
CA GLU A 77 21.49 -4.94 -1.25
C GLU A 77 20.02 -4.50 -1.26
N ARG A 78 19.77 -3.19 -1.47
CA ARG A 78 18.40 -2.67 -1.66
C ARG A 78 17.71 -3.30 -2.86
N ILE A 79 18.39 -3.42 -3.99
CA ILE A 79 17.84 -4.05 -5.21
C ILE A 79 17.55 -5.53 -4.97
N ASN A 80 18.48 -6.25 -4.34
CA ASN A 80 18.33 -7.67 -4.03
C ASN A 80 17.14 -7.93 -3.12
N LEU A 81 16.91 -7.09 -2.12
CA LEU A 81 15.74 -7.19 -1.26
C LEU A 81 14.43 -7.01 -2.04
N ILE A 82 14.35 -6.00 -2.91
CA ILE A 82 13.17 -5.75 -3.76
C ILE A 82 12.91 -6.94 -4.69
N LEU A 83 13.98 -7.48 -5.29
CA LEU A 83 13.89 -8.66 -6.16
C LEU A 83 13.45 -9.90 -5.40
N GLU A 84 13.96 -10.11 -4.18
CA GLU A 84 13.58 -11.25 -3.35
C GLU A 84 12.11 -11.15 -2.91
N TYR A 85 11.65 -9.96 -2.50
CA TYR A 85 10.23 -9.68 -2.25
C TYR A 85 9.37 -10.04 -3.46
N GLY A 86 9.77 -9.62 -4.66
CA GLY A 86 9.07 -9.95 -5.90
C GLY A 86 9.08 -11.45 -6.23
N ARG A 87 10.18 -12.16 -5.96
CA ARG A 87 10.29 -13.61 -6.14
C ARG A 87 9.32 -14.36 -5.24
N ILE A 88 9.31 -14.05 -3.94
CA ILE A 88 8.42 -14.67 -2.96
C ILE A 88 6.96 -14.39 -3.30
N THR A 89 6.65 -13.13 -3.64
CA THR A 89 5.31 -12.70 -4.12
C THR A 89 4.83 -13.55 -5.30
N ASN A 90 5.69 -13.79 -6.29
CA ASN A 90 5.34 -14.62 -7.46
C ASN A 90 5.13 -16.09 -7.10
N GLN A 91 5.94 -16.64 -6.19
CA GLN A 91 5.76 -18.02 -5.71
C GLN A 91 4.46 -18.18 -4.93
N MET A 92 4.15 -17.26 -4.02
CA MET A 92 2.88 -17.25 -3.28
C MET A 92 1.69 -17.20 -4.26
N ARG A 93 1.75 -16.33 -5.28
CA ARG A 93 0.71 -16.26 -6.32
C ARG A 93 0.57 -17.59 -7.07
N TYR A 94 1.68 -18.22 -7.44
CA TYR A 94 1.67 -19.53 -8.11
C TYR A 94 1.03 -20.63 -7.23
N GLN A 95 1.17 -20.53 -5.91
CA GLN A 95 0.56 -21.44 -4.95
C GLN A 95 -0.88 -21.07 -4.57
N GLY A 96 -1.47 -20.06 -5.21
CA GLY A 96 -2.87 -19.68 -5.03
C GLY A 96 -3.15 -18.75 -3.84
N TYR A 97 -2.11 -18.15 -3.24
CA TYR A 97 -2.29 -17.11 -2.23
C TYR A 97 -2.89 -15.85 -2.86
N ASN A 98 -3.66 -15.12 -2.07
CA ASN A 98 -4.14 -13.82 -2.47
C ASN A 98 -3.03 -12.78 -2.26
N VAL A 99 -2.40 -12.37 -3.37
CA VAL A 99 -1.22 -11.51 -3.35
C VAL A 99 -1.62 -10.10 -3.76
N PRO A 100 -1.44 -9.09 -2.89
CA PRO A 100 -1.76 -7.71 -3.22
C PRO A 100 -0.80 -7.17 -4.30
N ASP A 101 -1.25 -6.15 -5.00
CA ASP A 101 -0.46 -5.44 -6.00
C ASP A 101 -0.59 -3.93 -5.85
N PHE A 102 0.42 -3.22 -6.31
CA PHE A 102 0.44 -1.75 -6.33
C PHE A 102 -0.19 -1.18 -7.62
N ASP A 103 -0.92 -2.00 -8.40
CA ASP A 103 -1.56 -1.54 -9.63
C ASP A 103 -2.82 -0.76 -9.31
N LEU A 104 -2.77 0.56 -9.54
CA LEU A 104 -3.89 1.47 -9.27
C LEU A 104 -5.08 1.23 -10.21
N ASP A 105 -4.86 0.62 -11.38
CA ASP A 105 -5.92 0.29 -12.33
C ASP A 105 -6.65 -1.00 -11.94
N ASN A 106 -6.09 -1.80 -11.02
CA ASN A 106 -6.74 -3.00 -10.52
C ASN A 106 -7.66 -2.67 -9.33
N SER A 107 -8.97 -2.65 -9.60
CA SER A 107 -10.02 -2.38 -8.60
C SER A 107 -10.44 -3.60 -7.76
N ASP A 108 -9.87 -4.79 -7.98
CA ASP A 108 -10.20 -5.96 -7.15
C ASP A 108 -9.70 -5.72 -5.72
N SER A 109 -10.64 -5.62 -4.79
CA SER A 109 -10.36 -5.37 -3.36
C SER A 109 -9.53 -6.48 -2.70
N LYS A 110 -9.47 -7.67 -3.30
CA LYS A 110 -8.58 -8.74 -2.84
C LYS A 110 -7.11 -8.38 -3.05
N THR A 111 -6.82 -7.51 -4.01
CA THR A 111 -5.45 -7.11 -4.34
C THR A 111 -4.92 -5.95 -3.51
N SER A 112 -5.66 -5.51 -2.49
CA SER A 112 -5.21 -4.44 -1.59
C SER A 112 -4.98 -4.88 -0.15
N SER A 113 -5.10 -6.16 0.20
CA SER A 113 -4.90 -6.62 1.59
C SER A 113 -3.41 -6.71 1.99
N PHE A 114 -2.70 -5.59 2.06
CA PHE A 114 -1.25 -5.54 2.29
C PHE A 114 -0.86 -5.92 3.72
N LEU A 115 -1.61 -5.42 4.71
CA LEU A 115 -1.29 -5.62 6.11
C LEU A 115 -1.36 -7.09 6.57
N PRO A 116 -2.41 -7.87 6.23
CA PRO A 116 -2.40 -9.30 6.53
C PRO A 116 -1.38 -10.06 5.66
N PHE A 117 -1.22 -9.66 4.39
CA PHE A 117 -0.32 -10.32 3.46
C PHE A 117 1.14 -10.32 3.92
N ILE A 118 1.65 -9.22 4.49
CA ILE A 118 3.07 -9.18 4.86
C ILE A 118 3.41 -10.18 5.98
N SER A 119 2.49 -10.45 6.89
CA SER A 119 2.65 -11.50 7.90
C SER A 119 2.61 -12.90 7.26
N GLU A 120 1.71 -13.14 6.31
CA GLU A 120 1.65 -14.41 5.55
C GLU A 120 2.92 -14.64 4.73
N MET A 121 3.43 -13.60 4.07
CA MET A 121 4.68 -13.64 3.32
C MET A 121 5.87 -13.97 4.23
N LYS A 122 5.94 -13.36 5.42
CA LYS A 122 6.99 -13.66 6.38
C LYS A 122 6.95 -15.13 6.83
N GLU A 123 5.76 -15.69 7.06
CA GLU A 123 5.64 -17.11 7.41
C GLU A 123 6.00 -18.03 6.25
N PHE A 124 5.46 -17.75 5.07
CA PHE A 124 5.74 -18.49 3.83
C PHE A 124 7.25 -18.53 3.53
N SER A 125 7.91 -17.38 3.69
CA SER A 125 9.33 -17.23 3.36
C SER A 125 10.25 -18.05 4.26
N LYS A 126 9.83 -18.50 5.45
CA LYS A 126 10.62 -19.44 6.26
C LYS A 126 10.93 -20.74 5.52
N THR A 127 9.97 -21.26 4.77
CA THR A 127 10.17 -22.46 3.94
C THR A 127 10.97 -22.10 2.69
N HIS A 128 10.67 -20.97 2.05
CA HIS A 128 11.45 -20.46 0.90
C HIS A 128 12.94 -20.38 1.22
N PHE A 129 13.32 -19.74 2.33
CA PHE A 129 14.72 -19.59 2.76
C PHE A 129 15.39 -20.92 3.16
N SER A 130 14.62 -21.97 3.43
CA SER A 130 15.17 -23.30 3.71
C SER A 130 15.62 -24.05 2.44
N THR A 131 15.31 -23.51 1.25
CA THR A 131 15.58 -24.15 -0.05
C THR A 131 16.10 -23.17 -1.09
N GLY A 132 17.12 -23.55 -1.86
CA GLY A 132 17.59 -22.77 -3.02
C GLY A 132 18.50 -21.58 -2.67
N ASP A 133 18.85 -20.81 -3.72
CA ASP A 133 19.71 -19.65 -3.63
C ASP A 133 18.90 -18.36 -3.48
N HIS A 134 19.26 -17.55 -2.48
CA HIS A 134 18.57 -16.31 -2.11
C HIS A 134 19.44 -15.09 -2.35
N LEU A 135 18.82 -13.96 -2.71
CA LEU A 135 19.53 -12.71 -2.97
C LEU A 135 19.86 -11.92 -1.70
N VAL A 136 19.19 -12.24 -0.60
CA VAL A 136 19.38 -11.64 0.72
C VAL A 136 19.34 -12.72 1.80
N SER A 137 19.82 -12.42 3.01
CA SER A 137 19.63 -13.31 4.16
C SER A 137 18.16 -13.33 4.61
N SER A 138 17.75 -14.45 5.22
CA SER A 138 16.43 -14.55 5.85
C SER A 138 16.22 -13.48 6.92
N ASP A 139 17.24 -13.18 7.73
CA ASP A 139 17.18 -12.13 8.75
C ASP A 139 16.92 -10.75 8.14
N ALA A 140 17.59 -10.40 7.05
CA ALA A 140 17.38 -9.11 6.37
C ALA A 140 15.96 -9.01 5.83
N PHE A 141 15.45 -10.08 5.22
CA PHE A 141 14.07 -10.12 4.71
C PHE A 141 13.03 -10.06 5.83
N PHE A 142 13.22 -10.81 6.92
CA PHE A 142 12.29 -10.81 8.06
C PHE A 142 12.23 -9.46 8.77
N ASN A 143 13.39 -8.80 8.94
CA ASN A 143 13.46 -7.45 9.47
C ASN A 143 12.74 -6.45 8.57
N PHE A 144 12.88 -6.60 7.24
CA PHE A 144 12.10 -5.80 6.29
C PHE A 144 10.59 -6.04 6.44
N CYS A 145 10.14 -7.29 6.53
CA CYS A 145 8.71 -7.60 6.72
C CYS A 145 8.15 -6.96 7.99
N ASP A 146 8.88 -7.01 9.10
CA ASP A 146 8.43 -6.40 10.37
C ASP A 146 8.32 -4.87 10.25
N LYS A 147 9.36 -4.21 9.71
CA LYS A 147 9.33 -2.76 9.50
C LYS A 147 8.24 -2.36 8.50
N PHE A 148 8.04 -3.13 7.44
CA PHE A 148 6.99 -2.85 6.47
C PHE A 148 5.61 -3.01 7.11
N GLN A 149 5.39 -4.02 7.94
CA GLN A 149 4.16 -4.19 8.71
C GLN A 149 3.91 -3.01 9.66
N GLU A 150 4.94 -2.49 10.33
CA GLU A 150 4.82 -1.28 11.15
C GLU A 150 4.45 -0.05 10.32
N ASN A 151 5.09 0.14 9.16
CA ASN A 151 4.81 1.27 8.28
C ASN A 151 3.43 1.16 7.62
N LEU A 152 2.97 -0.03 7.24
CA LEU A 152 1.59 -0.25 6.77
C LEU A 152 0.57 0.22 7.82
N LYS A 153 0.80 -0.08 9.11
CA LYS A 153 -0.07 0.40 10.21
C LYS A 153 -0.01 1.93 10.37
N LYS A 154 1.17 2.55 10.24
CA LYS A 154 1.32 4.02 10.35
C LYS A 154 0.65 4.78 9.21
N TYR A 155 0.53 4.14 8.04
CA TYR A 155 -0.10 4.69 6.84
C TYR A 155 -1.56 4.25 6.70
N ASP A 156 -2.17 3.73 7.77
CA ASP A 156 -3.57 3.28 7.82
C ASP A 156 -3.95 2.28 6.70
N CYS A 157 -3.01 1.40 6.33
CA CYS A 157 -3.24 0.36 5.34
C CYS A 157 -3.96 -0.85 5.96
N PHE A 158 -4.76 -1.54 5.15
CA PHE A 158 -5.48 -2.77 5.53
C PHE A 158 -5.20 -3.94 4.59
#